data_AF-A0A498DK23-F1
#
_entry.id   AF-A0A498DK23-F1
#
_cell.length_a   1.000
_cell.length_b   1.000
_cell.length_c   1.000
_cell.angle_alpha   90.00
_cell.angle_beta   90.00
_cell.angle_gamma   90.00
#
_symmetry.space_group_name_H-M   'P 1'
#
loop_
_entity.id
_entity.type
_entity.pdbx_description
1 polymer ?
#
loop_
_entity_poly.entity_id
_entity_poly.type
_entity_poly.pdbx_seq_one_letter_code
_entity_poly.pdbx_strand_id
1 'polypeptide(L)'
;MDALILFMHEWLGLVLDVALLGGVFCLWVLWYRNGKRQMQMEQLLIGTAQQLEEASMHLALATTAIEQLKQQENSADIKRAEPDQHMPVAPKVKSNDGDQETYVPPQGSTQATMILRMQREGESEEAIADRLDIPLAQVKLMLKIHATSKHSMKG
;
A
#
# COMPACT_ATOMS: atom_id res chain seq x y z
N MET A 1 -56.78 9.37 -48.45
CA MET A 1 -55.43 8.92 -48.02
C MET A 1 -54.95 9.65 -46.78
N ASP A 2 -55.52 10.83 -46.48
CA ASP A 2 -55.12 11.70 -45.38
C ASP A 2 -55.34 11.11 -43.98
N ALA A 3 -56.40 10.31 -43.78
CA ALA A 3 -56.65 9.64 -42.49
C ALA A 3 -55.54 8.64 -42.10
N LEU A 4 -54.91 8.00 -43.08
CA LEU A 4 -53.83 7.04 -42.86
C LEU A 4 -52.52 7.76 -42.49
N ILE A 5 -52.29 8.94 -43.07
CA ILE A 5 -51.15 9.82 -42.75
C ILE A 5 -51.27 10.35 -41.32
N LEU A 6 -52.47 10.79 -40.91
CA LEU A 6 -52.73 11.24 -39.54
C LEU A 6 -52.51 10.13 -38.51
N PHE A 7 -53.02 8.92 -38.78
CA PHE A 7 -52.82 7.76 -37.90
C PHE A 7 -51.34 7.37 -37.76
N MET A 8 -50.57 7.38 -38.86
CA MET A 8 -49.13 7.10 -38.84
C MET A 8 -48.35 8.16 -38.05
N HIS A 9 -48.72 9.43 -38.16
CA HIS A 9 -48.07 10.51 -37.42
C HIS A 9 -48.29 10.39 -35.90
N GLU A 10 -49.50 10.02 -35.49
CA GLU A 10 -49.85 9.83 -34.07
C GLU A 10 -49.11 8.64 -33.45
N TRP A 11 -49.01 7.52 -34.17
CA TRP A 11 -48.20 6.38 -33.76
C TRP A 11 -46.70 6.69 -33.69
N LEU A 12 -46.18 7.45 -34.67
CA LEU A 12 -44.77 7.84 -34.68
C LEU A 12 -44.44 8.74 -33.47
N GLY A 13 -45.34 9.67 -33.13
CA GLY A 13 -45.21 10.53 -31.96
C GLY A 13 -45.19 9.72 -30.66
N LEU A 14 -46.07 8.73 -30.52
CA LEU A 14 -46.11 7.85 -29.34
C LEU A 14 -44.83 7.03 -29.20
N VAL A 15 -44.32 6.45 -30.30
CA VAL A 15 -43.06 5.70 -30.29
C VAL A 15 -41.87 6.61 -29.92
N LEU A 16 -41.84 7.84 -30.45
CA LEU A 16 -40.80 8.81 -30.13
C LEU A 16 -40.81 9.17 -28.63
N ASP A 17 -41.98 9.39 -28.06
CA ASP A 17 -42.14 9.74 -26.64
C ASP A 17 -41.69 8.59 -25.74
N VAL A 18 -42.06 7.34 -26.06
CA VAL A 18 -41.59 6.14 -25.35
C VAL A 18 -40.07 5.99 -25.48
N ALA A 19 -39.50 6.25 -26.65
CA ALA A 19 -38.06 6.20 -26.85
C ALA A 19 -37.33 7.28 -26.02
N LEU A 20 -37.90 8.48 -25.93
CA LEU A 20 -37.35 9.58 -25.14
C LEU A 20 -37.42 9.26 -23.64
N LEU A 21 -38.55 8.74 -23.16
CA LEU A 21 -38.72 8.25 -21.79
C LEU A 21 -37.71 7.14 -21.47
N GLY A 22 -37.53 6.19 -22.38
CA GLY A 22 -36.53 5.13 -22.26
C GLY A 22 -35.10 5.66 -22.20
N GLY A 23 -34.77 6.67 -23.00
CA GLY A 23 -33.48 7.36 -22.98
C GLY A 23 -33.20 8.03 -21.64
N VAL A 24 -34.17 8.78 -21.11
CA VAL A 24 -34.08 9.43 -19.79
C VAL A 24 -33.92 8.39 -18.68
N PHE A 25 -34.66 7.28 -18.74
CA PHE A 25 -34.54 6.19 -17.78
C PHE A 25 -33.15 5.55 -17.82
N CYS A 26 -32.61 5.30 -19.02
CA CYS A 26 -31.27 4.74 -19.20
C CYS A 26 -30.19 5.69 -18.64
N LEU A 27 -30.34 6.99 -18.91
CA LEU A 27 -29.46 8.02 -18.36
C LEU A 27 -29.53 8.09 -16.83
N TRP A 28 -30.73 7.97 -16.25
CA TRP A 28 -30.94 7.93 -14.80
C TRP A 28 -30.24 6.73 -14.17
N VAL A 29 -30.33 5.54 -14.78
CA VAL A 29 -29.62 4.33 -14.31
C VAL A 29 -28.11 4.48 -14.39
N LEU A 30 -27.60 5.05 -15.50
CA LEU A 30 -26.17 5.34 -15.66
C LEU A 30 -25.67 6.31 -14.59
N TRP A 31 -26.44 7.37 -14.33
CA TRP A 31 -26.12 8.36 -13.31
C TRP A 31 -26.13 7.74 -11.91
N TYR A 32 -27.15 6.95 -11.57
CA TYR A 32 -27.24 6.23 -10.30
C TYR A 32 -26.06 5.26 -10.09
N ARG A 33 -25.66 4.52 -11.13
CA ARG A 33 -24.47 3.66 -11.06
C ARG A 33 -23.18 4.45 -10.87
N ASN A 34 -23.08 5.63 -11.49
CA ASN A 34 -21.88 6.46 -11.38
C ASN A 34 -21.78 7.15 -10.01
N GLY A 35 -22.90 7.57 -9.41
CA GLY A 35 -22.94 8.11 -8.05
C GLY A 35 -22.39 7.14 -7.00
N LYS A 36 -22.65 5.83 -7.16
CA LYS A 36 -22.05 4.81 -6.27
C LYS A 36 -20.52 4.78 -6.33
N ARG A 37 -19.90 5.12 -7.48
CA ARG A 37 -18.44 5.18 -7.61
C ARG A 37 -17.86 6.39 -6.87
N GLN A 38 -18.58 7.49 -6.80
CA GLN A 38 -18.15 8.68 -6.03
C GLN A 38 -18.12 8.37 -4.54
N MET A 39 -19.12 7.64 -4.01
CA MET A 39 -19.11 7.21 -2.60
C MET A 39 -17.92 6.30 -2.24
N GLN A 40 -17.47 5.46 -3.18
CA GLN A 40 -16.26 4.66 -2.96
C GLN A 40 -15.01 5.54 -2.87
N MET A 41 -14.94 6.62 -3.65
CA MET A 41 -13.82 7.56 -3.56
C MET A 41 -13.85 8.36 -2.26
N GLU A 42 -15.03 8.78 -1.78
CA GLU A 42 -15.15 9.44 -0.47
C GLU A 42 -14.70 8.53 0.67
N GLN A 43 -15.08 7.25 0.64
CA GLN A 43 -14.65 6.28 1.63
C GLN A 43 -13.14 6.02 1.57
N LEU A 44 -12.56 5.97 0.37
CA LEU A 44 -11.11 5.86 0.21
C LEU A 44 -10.40 7.12 0.69
N LEU A 45 -10.93 8.32 0.43
CA LEU A 45 -10.36 9.57 0.92
C LEU A 45 -10.39 9.64 2.46
N ILE A 46 -11.50 9.27 3.08
CA ILE A 46 -11.64 9.18 4.54
C ILE A 46 -10.67 8.13 5.11
N GLY A 47 -10.59 6.96 4.49
CA GLY A 47 -9.65 5.90 4.90
C GLY A 47 -8.19 6.32 4.76
N THR A 48 -7.83 7.05 3.69
CA THR A 48 -6.48 7.58 3.51
C THR A 48 -6.15 8.68 4.49
N ALA A 49 -7.12 9.52 4.90
CA ALA A 49 -6.89 10.52 5.93
C ALA A 49 -6.57 9.86 7.29
N GLN A 50 -7.30 8.81 7.66
CA GLN A 50 -6.99 8.02 8.85
C GLN A 50 -5.61 7.35 8.77
N GLN A 51 -5.28 6.74 7.62
CA GLN A 51 -3.96 6.11 7.43
C GLN A 51 -2.82 7.14 7.46
N LEU A 52 -3.04 8.35 6.93
CA LEU A 52 -2.07 9.45 6.99
C LEU A 52 -1.89 9.93 8.43
N GLU A 53 -2.97 9.98 9.21
CA GLU A 53 -2.93 10.38 10.62
C GLU A 53 -2.20 9.35 11.49
N GLU A 54 -2.45 8.06 11.31
CA GLU A 54 -1.67 6.99 11.94
C GLU A 54 -0.19 7.04 11.55
N ALA A 55 0.12 7.19 10.26
CA ALA A 55 1.50 7.31 9.80
C ALA A 55 2.18 8.56 10.39
N SER A 56 1.48 9.68 10.49
CA SER A 56 1.99 10.92 11.09
C SER A 56 2.28 10.75 12.59
N MET A 57 1.43 10.02 13.30
CA MET A 57 1.62 9.68 14.70
C MET A 57 2.84 8.79 14.89
N HIS A 58 3.02 7.76 14.05
CA HIS A 58 4.20 6.91 14.08
C HIS A 58 5.48 7.69 13.77
N LEU A 59 5.43 8.66 12.85
CA LEU A 59 6.57 9.50 12.48
C LEU A 59 6.92 10.50 13.60
N ALA A 60 5.90 11.06 14.28
CA ALA A 60 6.10 11.91 15.45
C ALA A 60 6.72 11.13 16.63
N LEU A 61 6.28 9.89 16.87
CA LEU A 61 6.88 8.98 17.84
C LEU A 61 8.34 8.64 17.49
N ALA A 62 8.62 8.35 16.22
CA ALA A 62 9.99 8.08 15.78
C ALA A 62 10.89 9.32 15.94
N THR A 63 10.38 10.51 15.63
CA THR A 63 11.12 11.77 15.73
C THR A 63 11.49 12.07 17.18
N THR A 64 10.55 11.93 18.10
CA THR A 64 10.80 12.14 19.53
C THR A 64 11.76 11.10 20.12
N ALA A 65 11.68 9.84 19.69
CA ALA A 65 12.62 8.80 20.09
C ALA A 65 14.06 9.09 19.60
N ILE A 66 14.22 9.57 18.36
CA ILE A 66 15.52 9.97 17.81
C ILE A 66 16.08 11.18 18.56
N GLU A 67 15.24 12.14 18.94
CA GLU A 67 15.67 13.31 19.70
C GLU A 67 16.17 12.93 21.10
N GLN A 68 15.52 11.97 21.76
CA GLN A 68 15.97 11.43 23.05
C GLN A 68 17.31 10.70 22.94
N LEU A 69 17.48 9.87 21.90
CA LEU A 69 18.75 9.19 21.64
C LEU A 69 19.88 10.20 21.36
N LYS A 70 19.61 11.25 20.59
CA LYS A 70 20.58 12.32 20.32
C LYS A 70 20.97 13.09 21.58
N GLN A 71 20.01 13.40 22.46
CA GLN A 71 20.31 14.05 23.75
C GLN A 71 21.11 13.14 24.68
N GLN A 72 20.83 11.83 24.66
CA GLN A 72 21.57 10.84 25.43
C GLN A 72 23.01 10.67 24.91
N GLU A 73 23.21 10.65 23.58
CA GLU A 73 24.53 10.63 22.95
C GLU A 73 25.34 11.89 23.31
N ASN A 74 24.75 13.08 23.19
CA ASN A 74 25.41 14.34 23.58
C ASN A 74 25.78 14.37 25.07
N SER A 75 25.00 13.71 25.92
CA SER A 75 25.29 13.61 27.36
C SER A 75 26.35 12.55 27.68
N ALA A 76 26.47 11.51 26.85
CA ALA A 76 27.49 10.46 26.99
C ALA A 76 28.85 10.90 26.45
N ASP A 77 28.90 11.73 25.40
CA ASP A 77 30.14 12.21 24.81
C ASP A 77 30.87 13.23 25.72
N ILE A 78 30.12 14.02 26.51
CA ILE A 78 30.70 14.92 27.53
C ILE A 78 31.33 14.13 28.70
N LYS A 79 30.88 12.88 28.96
CA LYS A 79 31.46 12.00 29.98
C LYS A 79 32.65 11.18 29.51
N ARG A 80 32.98 11.19 28.21
CA ARG A 80 34.03 10.36 27.59
C ARG A 80 35.28 11.14 27.18
N ALA A 81 35.51 12.31 27.76
CA ALA A 81 36.80 12.96 27.71
C ALA A 81 37.66 12.52 28.92
N GLU A 82 38.72 11.78 28.60
CA GLU A 82 39.89 11.37 29.39
C GLU A 82 39.99 9.91 29.91
N PRO A 83 41.22 9.35 29.86
CA PRO A 83 41.53 8.12 29.14
C PRO A 83 41.80 6.96 30.10
N ASP A 84 41.63 5.71 29.63
CA ASP A 84 42.63 4.70 29.98
C ASP A 84 42.62 3.47 29.06
N GLN A 85 43.82 2.94 28.97
CA GLN A 85 44.35 1.93 28.08
C GLN A 85 43.68 0.55 28.25
N HIS A 86 43.71 -0.25 27.19
CA HIS A 86 43.98 -1.70 27.13
C HIS A 86 43.14 -2.44 26.07
N MET A 87 43.74 -2.67 24.90
CA MET A 87 43.55 -3.92 24.13
C MET A 87 44.50 -4.99 24.72
N PRO A 88 44.51 -6.27 24.28
CA PRO A 88 43.60 -7.05 23.42
C PRO A 88 43.24 -8.45 23.98
N VAL A 89 42.07 -9.03 23.71
CA VAL A 89 41.94 -10.52 23.58
C VAL A 89 40.79 -10.89 22.65
N ALA A 90 41.12 -11.55 21.53
CA ALA A 90 40.21 -12.42 20.78
C ALA A 90 40.50 -13.89 21.16
N PRO A 91 39.51 -14.78 21.15
CA PRO A 91 39.72 -16.02 20.43
C PRO A 91 38.50 -16.58 19.68
N LYS A 92 38.73 -16.85 18.38
CA LYS A 92 38.31 -17.99 17.55
C LYS A 92 36.99 -18.73 17.85
N VAL A 93 36.03 -18.49 16.96
CA VAL A 93 35.35 -19.46 16.05
C VAL A 93 35.47 -20.96 16.43
N LYS A 94 34.31 -21.57 16.72
CA LYS A 94 33.96 -22.95 16.34
C LYS A 94 32.52 -22.98 15.81
N SER A 95 32.42 -23.29 14.53
CA SER A 95 31.24 -23.63 13.75
C SER A 95 30.73 -25.04 14.07
N ASN A 96 29.41 -25.24 14.14
CA ASN A 96 28.71 -26.24 13.31
C ASN A 96 27.17 -26.11 13.37
N ASP A 97 26.62 -25.64 12.24
CA ASP A 97 25.42 -26.07 11.52
C ASP A 97 24.04 -26.11 12.19
N GLY A 98 23.28 -25.08 11.80
CA GLY A 98 21.83 -24.98 11.85
C GLY A 98 21.46 -23.58 11.38
N ASP A 99 21.71 -23.29 10.09
CA ASP A 99 21.55 -21.96 9.45
C ASP A 99 20.10 -21.45 9.53
N GLN A 100 19.74 -20.92 10.70
CA GLN A 100 18.74 -19.88 10.84
C GLN A 100 19.51 -18.58 11.03
N GLU A 101 19.93 -17.99 9.92
CA GLU A 101 20.25 -16.57 9.92
C GLU A 101 18.97 -15.84 10.31
N THR A 102 18.82 -15.56 11.61
CA THR A 102 17.90 -14.57 12.14
C THR A 102 18.27 -13.26 11.47
N TYR A 103 17.66 -12.99 10.31
CA TYR A 103 17.84 -11.76 9.57
C TYR A 103 17.21 -10.65 10.41
N VAL A 104 18.03 -10.05 11.26
CA VAL A 104 17.66 -8.85 12.00
C VAL A 104 17.48 -7.75 10.94
N PRO A 105 16.29 -7.12 10.85
CA PRO A 105 16.06 -6.06 9.89
C PRO A 105 17.15 -4.99 10.04
N PRO A 106 17.77 -4.50 8.94
CA PRO A 106 18.53 -3.27 9.02
C PRO A 106 17.59 -2.18 9.56
N GLN A 107 18.03 -1.48 10.61
CA GLN A 107 17.23 -0.47 11.29
C GLN A 107 16.72 0.55 10.26
N GLY A 108 15.40 0.59 10.05
CA GLY A 108 14.74 1.49 9.09
C GLY A 108 14.28 0.87 7.77
N SER A 109 14.45 -0.43 7.51
CA SER A 109 13.85 -1.04 6.31
C SER A 109 12.36 -1.32 6.51
N THR A 110 11.51 -0.73 5.67
CA THR A 110 10.09 -1.07 5.60
C THR A 110 9.92 -2.56 5.28
N GLN A 111 8.94 -3.20 5.90
CA GLN A 111 8.53 -4.59 5.65
C GLN A 111 8.41 -4.90 4.13
N ALA A 112 7.97 -3.90 3.36
CA ALA A 112 7.88 -3.99 1.92
C ALA A 112 9.25 -4.12 1.20
N THR A 113 10.25 -3.40 1.66
CA THR A 113 11.62 -3.51 1.13
C THR A 113 12.20 -4.89 1.41
N MET A 114 11.86 -5.49 2.54
CA MET A 114 12.31 -6.83 2.91
C MET A 114 11.68 -7.91 2.02
N ILE A 115 10.36 -7.88 1.84
CA ILE A 115 9.65 -8.79 0.93
C ILE A 115 10.22 -8.73 -0.49
N LEU A 116 10.45 -7.51 -1.02
CA LEU A 116 11.00 -7.33 -2.36
C LEU A 116 12.45 -7.81 -2.49
N ARG A 117 13.25 -7.67 -1.42
CA ARG A 117 14.62 -8.17 -1.36
C ARG A 117 14.64 -9.69 -1.37
N MET A 118 13.83 -10.33 -0.52
CA MET A 118 13.73 -11.78 -0.41
C MET A 118 13.20 -12.41 -1.71
N GLN A 119 12.23 -11.77 -2.37
CA GLN A 119 11.80 -12.18 -3.71
C GLN A 119 12.93 -12.08 -4.75
N ARG A 120 13.75 -11.03 -4.70
CA ARG A 120 14.90 -10.86 -5.58
C ARG A 120 16.01 -11.89 -5.31
N GLU A 121 16.12 -12.34 -4.07
CA GLU A 121 17.02 -13.43 -3.63
C GLU A 121 16.47 -14.82 -4.01
N GLY A 122 15.27 -14.90 -4.58
CA GLY A 122 14.68 -16.13 -5.11
C GLY A 122 13.81 -16.90 -4.12
N GLU A 123 13.46 -16.29 -2.99
CA GLU A 123 12.62 -16.94 -1.99
C GLU A 123 11.16 -17.04 -2.45
N SER A 124 10.52 -18.17 -2.11
CA SER A 124 9.11 -18.39 -2.41
C SER A 124 8.22 -17.51 -1.53
N GLU A 125 7.04 -17.16 -2.04
CA GLU A 125 6.09 -16.28 -1.35
C GLU A 125 5.68 -16.85 0.03
N GLU A 126 5.68 -18.18 0.15
CA GLU A 126 5.41 -18.93 1.38
C GLU A 126 6.57 -18.81 2.37
N ALA A 127 7.82 -18.97 1.92
CA ALA A 127 9.00 -18.79 2.76
C ALA A 127 9.13 -17.35 3.27
N ILE A 128 8.74 -16.36 2.45
CA ILE A 128 8.72 -14.94 2.83
C ILE A 128 7.64 -14.68 3.89
N ALA A 129 6.45 -15.26 3.73
CA ALA A 129 5.35 -15.14 4.68
C ALA A 129 5.72 -15.74 6.05
N ASP A 130 6.33 -16.93 6.06
CA ASP A 130 6.75 -17.63 7.28
C ASP A 130 7.90 -16.91 7.98
N ARG A 131 8.87 -16.36 7.24
CA ARG A 131 10.04 -15.66 7.81
C ARG A 131 9.71 -14.29 8.39
N LEU A 132 8.75 -13.60 7.80
CA LEU A 132 8.34 -12.26 8.23
C LEU A 132 7.15 -12.26 9.19
N ASP A 133 6.56 -13.43 9.47
CA ASP A 133 5.31 -13.57 10.22
C ASP A 133 4.18 -12.70 9.62
N ILE A 134 4.08 -12.73 8.28
CA ILE A 134 3.11 -11.95 7.50
C ILE A 134 2.13 -12.92 6.83
N PRO A 135 0.82 -12.63 6.78
CA PRO A 135 -0.11 -13.46 6.03
C PRO A 135 0.29 -13.56 4.55
N LEU A 136 0.32 -14.77 4.00
CA LEU A 136 0.68 -15.06 2.59
C LEU A 136 -0.07 -14.17 1.59
N ALA A 137 -1.32 -13.83 1.88
CA ALA A 137 -2.14 -12.94 1.05
C ALA A 137 -1.53 -11.53 0.93
N GLN A 138 -0.92 -11.01 1.99
CA GLN A 138 -0.29 -9.70 2.02
C GLN A 138 1.03 -9.70 1.24
N VAL A 139 1.84 -10.76 1.34
CA VAL A 139 3.04 -10.94 0.50
C VAL A 139 2.64 -10.95 -0.98
N LYS A 140 1.67 -11.78 -1.37
CA LYS A 140 1.15 -11.86 -2.75
C LYS A 140 0.63 -10.53 -3.28
N LEU A 141 -0.16 -9.81 -2.47
CA LEU A 141 -0.70 -8.51 -2.84
C LEU A 141 0.43 -7.51 -3.10
N MET A 142 1.41 -7.47 -2.19
CA MET A 142 2.51 -6.52 -2.28
C MET A 142 3.38 -6.79 -3.50
N LEU A 143 3.73 -8.07 -3.75
CA LEU A 143 4.46 -8.47 -4.94
C LEU A 143 3.71 -8.11 -6.22
N LYS A 144 2.38 -8.28 -6.25
CA LYS A 144 1.55 -7.94 -7.41
C LYS A 144 1.51 -6.43 -7.69
N ILE A 145 1.40 -5.59 -6.66
CA ILE A 145 1.41 -4.13 -6.78
C ILE A 145 2.76 -3.63 -7.33
N HIS A 146 3.86 -4.21 -6.87
CA HIS A 146 5.18 -3.84 -7.36
C HIS A 146 5.49 -4.39 -8.76
N ALA A 147 4.97 -5.58 -9.11
CA ALA A 147 5.09 -6.14 -10.46
C ALA A 147 4.30 -5.31 -11.50
N THR A 148 3.09 -4.86 -11.18
CA THR A 148 2.30 -3.99 -12.06
C THR A 148 2.89 -2.59 -12.19
N SER A 149 3.45 -2.03 -11.11
CA SER A 149 4.24 -0.80 -11.13
C SER A 149 5.43 -0.89 -12.09
N LYS A 150 6.20 -1.98 -12.04
CA LYS A 150 7.34 -2.22 -12.94
C LYS A 150 6.92 -2.36 -14.40
N HIS A 151 5.73 -2.90 -14.66
CA HIS A 151 5.19 -3.02 -16.02
C HIS A 151 4.71 -1.67 -16.58
N SER A 152 4.19 -0.77 -15.73
CA SER A 152 3.68 0.55 -16.14
C SER A 152 4.77 1.57 -16.51
N MET A 153 6.04 1.31 -16.18
CA MET A 153 7.19 2.18 -16.51
C MET A 153 7.91 1.80 -17.81
N LYS A 154 7.46 0.75 -18.50
CA LYS A 154 8.06 0.23 -19.75
C LYS A 154 7.19 0.44 -20.99
N GLY A 155 6.13 1.25 -20.89
CA GLY A 155 5.22 1.62 -21.98
C GLY A 155 5.47 3.04 -22.48
#